data_AF-A0A0S9N3K2-F1
#
_entry.id   AF-A0A0S9N3K2-F1
#
_cell.length_a   1.000
_cell.length_b   1.000
_cell.length_c   1.000
_cell.angle_alpha   90.00
_cell.angle_beta   90.00
_cell.angle_gamma   90.00
#
_symmetry.space_group_name_H-M   'P 1'
#
loop_
_entity.id
_entity.type
_entity.pdbx_description
1 polymer ?
#
loop_
_entity_poly.entity_id
_entity_poly.type
_entity_poly.pdbx_seq_one_letter_code
_entity_poly.pdbx_strand_id
1 'polypeptide(L)'
;MASTAEPIDFWFDFLSPYGYFASTRIDALAAQHGRSVRWRAFYMRGIMQDKLGQTRPFLEVPLKGDYYKRDVPRMARWFGLPFKSGGLSNFISANACRAFWLIDDLDPVLAKRFAREIFEWHHVRATPPNTPEQIAQAAANVGLDAAQLDIAAAVQQAPAKERLRVETDAAVAAGVWGTPTFVVDGEMFWGADRLNLVDDWLRRGGW
;
A
#
# COMPACT_ATOMS: atom_id res chain seq x y z
N MET A 1 -7.79 3.53 27.05
CA MET A 1 -7.27 2.15 27.25
C MET A 1 -6.87 1.64 25.87
N ALA A 2 -5.66 1.14 25.69
CA ALA A 2 -5.27 0.55 24.41
C ALA A 2 -6.13 -0.70 24.16
N SER A 3 -6.67 -0.83 22.96
CA SER A 3 -7.47 -2.00 22.58
C SER A 3 -6.63 -3.27 22.68
N THR A 4 -7.16 -4.31 23.32
CA THR A 4 -6.55 -5.63 23.43
C THR A 4 -6.80 -6.50 22.19
N ALA A 5 -7.59 -6.00 21.23
CA ALA A 5 -7.87 -6.73 19.99
C ALA A 5 -6.72 -6.54 18.99
N GLU A 6 -6.32 -7.63 18.35
CA GLU A 6 -5.23 -7.65 17.36
C GLU A 6 -5.41 -6.55 16.30
N PRO A 7 -4.36 -5.93 15.76
CA PRO A 7 -4.52 -5.00 14.66
C PRO A 7 -5.03 -5.70 13.39
N ILE A 8 -5.75 -4.95 12.55
CA ILE A 8 -6.04 -5.38 11.18
C ILE A 8 -4.77 -5.20 10.35
N ASP A 9 -4.31 -6.25 9.68
CA ASP A 9 -3.20 -6.14 8.74
C ASP A 9 -3.72 -5.60 7.41
N PHE A 10 -3.20 -4.44 6.99
CA PHE A 10 -3.47 -3.82 5.69
C PHE A 10 -2.23 -3.94 4.81
N TRP A 11 -2.26 -4.91 3.90
CA TRP A 11 -1.19 -5.15 2.93
C TRP A 11 -1.42 -4.35 1.66
N PHE A 12 -0.39 -3.62 1.23
CA PHE A 12 -0.47 -2.78 0.05
C PHE A 12 0.86 -2.67 -0.71
N ASP A 13 0.75 -2.26 -1.98
CA ASP A 13 1.86 -1.75 -2.79
C ASP A 13 1.42 -0.41 -3.38
N PHE A 14 2.31 0.58 -3.35
CA PHE A 14 2.09 1.94 -3.85
C PHE A 14 1.70 2.03 -5.33
N LEU A 15 2.00 0.98 -6.13
CA LEU A 15 1.59 0.91 -7.52
C LEU A 15 0.07 0.84 -7.69
N SER A 16 -0.67 0.36 -6.69
CA SER A 16 -2.10 0.06 -6.83
C SER A 16 -2.97 1.27 -6.47
N PRO A 17 -3.83 1.75 -7.40
CA PRO A 17 -4.83 2.77 -7.11
C PRO A 17 -5.91 2.25 -6.14
N TYR A 18 -6.22 0.95 -6.15
CA TYR A 18 -7.12 0.37 -5.15
C TYR A 18 -6.49 0.39 -3.75
N GLY A 19 -5.16 0.23 -3.67
CA GLY A 19 -4.40 0.42 -2.44
C GLY A 19 -4.54 1.85 -1.90
N TYR A 20 -4.42 2.85 -2.79
CA TYR A 20 -4.71 4.25 -2.47
C TYR A 20 -6.15 4.42 -1.94
N PHE A 21 -7.16 3.91 -2.63
CA PHE A 21 -8.56 4.04 -2.19
C PHE A 21 -8.78 3.47 -0.78
N ALA A 22 -8.28 2.24 -0.54
CA ALA A 22 -8.36 1.59 0.76
C ALA A 22 -7.65 2.37 1.88
N SER A 23 -6.48 2.94 1.58
CA SER A 23 -5.65 3.71 2.51
C SER A 23 -6.37 4.93 3.13
N THR A 24 -7.40 5.45 2.44
CA THR A 24 -8.19 6.60 2.89
C THR A 24 -9.32 6.22 3.86
N ARG A 25 -9.64 4.93 3.98
CA ARG A 25 -10.81 4.44 4.75
C ARG A 25 -10.43 3.50 5.89
N ILE A 26 -9.39 2.66 5.71
CA ILE A 26 -9.14 1.50 6.57
C ILE A 26 -8.89 1.87 8.05
N ASP A 27 -8.12 2.94 8.34
CA ASP A 27 -7.86 3.36 9.72
C ASP A 27 -9.15 3.83 10.42
N ALA A 28 -10.00 4.59 9.72
CA ALA A 28 -11.26 5.09 10.28
C ALA A 28 -12.28 3.96 10.49
N LEU A 29 -12.36 3.02 9.55
CA LEU A 29 -13.17 1.81 9.68
C LEU A 29 -12.71 0.99 10.88
N ALA A 30 -11.42 0.71 11.01
CA ALA A 30 -10.89 -0.04 12.16
C ALA A 30 -11.21 0.65 13.50
N ALA A 31 -11.09 1.98 13.56
CA ALA A 31 -11.39 2.75 14.75
C ALA A 31 -12.87 2.64 15.20
N GLN A 32 -13.82 2.49 14.25
CA GLN A 32 -15.24 2.26 14.59
C GLN A 32 -15.46 0.95 15.36
N HIS A 33 -14.57 -0.02 15.19
CA HIS A 33 -14.57 -1.32 15.88
C HIS A 33 -13.58 -1.39 17.03
N GLY A 34 -13.01 -0.25 17.45
CA GLY A 34 -11.96 -0.22 18.47
C GLY A 34 -10.69 -0.98 18.08
N ARG A 35 -10.43 -1.15 16.78
CA ARG A 35 -9.23 -1.82 16.25
C ARG A 35 -8.20 -0.78 15.81
N SER A 36 -6.94 -1.18 15.79
CA SER A 36 -5.88 -0.46 15.08
C SER A 36 -5.58 -1.14 13.75
N VAL A 37 -4.80 -0.49 12.89
CA VAL A 37 -4.37 -1.05 11.60
C VAL A 37 -2.85 -1.05 11.53
N ARG A 38 -2.28 -2.21 11.21
CA ARG A 38 -0.88 -2.35 10.84
C ARG A 38 -0.77 -2.23 9.32
N TRP A 39 -0.13 -1.16 8.85
CA TRP A 39 0.09 -0.95 7.43
C TRP A 39 1.34 -1.73 7.02
N ARG A 40 1.25 -2.56 5.98
CA ARG A 40 2.34 -3.46 5.58
C ARG A 40 2.60 -3.32 4.09
N ALA A 41 3.67 -2.63 3.74
CA ALA A 41 4.09 -2.50 2.35
C ALA A 41 4.77 -3.79 1.87
N PHE A 42 4.40 -4.28 0.70
CA PHE A 42 5.10 -5.40 0.04
C PHE A 42 5.42 -5.05 -1.41
N TYR A 43 6.28 -5.84 -2.05
CA TYR A 43 6.64 -5.64 -3.45
C TYR A 43 5.82 -6.55 -4.37
N MET A 44 4.69 -6.03 -4.86
CA MET A 44 3.72 -6.79 -5.65
C MET A 44 4.32 -7.30 -6.97
N ARG A 45 5.17 -6.50 -7.63
CA ARG A 45 5.74 -6.88 -8.93
C ARG A 45 6.56 -8.18 -8.86
N GLY A 46 7.29 -8.41 -7.76
CA GLY A 46 8.02 -9.66 -7.53
C GLY A 46 7.07 -10.85 -7.44
N ILE A 47 6.00 -10.74 -6.63
CA ILE A 47 4.98 -11.80 -6.50
C ILE A 47 4.30 -12.09 -7.84
N MET A 48 3.92 -11.06 -8.60
CA MET A 48 3.28 -11.21 -9.91
C MET A 48 4.15 -12.00 -10.89
N GLN A 49 5.46 -11.75 -10.91
CA GLN A 49 6.40 -12.44 -11.78
C GLN A 49 6.66 -13.87 -11.30
N ASP A 50 7.05 -14.03 -10.04
CA ASP A 50 7.61 -15.28 -9.52
C ASP A 50 6.54 -16.32 -9.15
N LYS A 51 5.35 -15.87 -8.76
CA LYS A 51 4.28 -16.74 -8.24
C LYS A 51 3.07 -16.83 -9.16
N LEU A 52 2.75 -15.76 -9.88
CA LEU A 52 1.55 -15.69 -10.73
C LEU A 52 1.86 -15.80 -12.24
N GLY A 53 3.14 -15.89 -12.62
CA GLY A 53 3.56 -15.98 -14.02
C GLY A 53 3.20 -14.76 -14.87
N GLN A 54 2.87 -13.63 -14.22
CA GLN A 54 2.47 -12.41 -14.89
C GLN A 54 3.69 -11.54 -15.21
N THR A 55 4.20 -11.72 -16.44
CA THR A 55 5.39 -11.02 -16.94
C THR A 55 5.09 -9.72 -17.67
N ARG A 56 3.82 -9.49 -18.06
CA ARG A 56 3.38 -8.29 -18.78
C ARG A 56 2.82 -7.22 -17.83
N PRO A 57 3.01 -5.92 -18.12
CA PRO A 57 2.32 -4.85 -17.40
C PRO A 57 0.81 -5.09 -17.38
N PHE A 58 0.17 -4.95 -16.21
CA PHE A 58 -1.24 -5.29 -16.03
C PHE A 58 -2.17 -4.53 -17.00
N LEU A 59 -1.87 -3.26 -17.29
CA LEU A 59 -2.63 -2.41 -18.21
C LEU A 59 -2.57 -2.85 -19.68
N GLU A 60 -1.60 -3.70 -20.03
CA GLU A 60 -1.39 -4.23 -21.38
C GLU A 60 -2.02 -5.63 -21.56
N VAL A 61 -2.55 -6.23 -20.50
CA VAL A 61 -3.26 -7.51 -20.59
C VAL A 61 -4.59 -7.27 -21.31
N PRO A 62 -4.85 -7.89 -22.47
CA PRO A 62 -6.11 -7.71 -23.20
C PRO A 62 -7.33 -8.04 -22.33
N LEU A 63 -8.44 -7.33 -22.54
CA LEU A 63 -9.69 -7.40 -21.76
C LEU A 63 -9.56 -6.87 -20.33
N LYS A 64 -8.61 -7.38 -19.53
CA LYS A 64 -8.41 -6.97 -18.13
C LYS A 64 -7.92 -5.52 -18.02
N GLY A 65 -6.94 -5.15 -18.83
CA GLY A 65 -6.39 -3.79 -18.87
C GLY A 65 -7.43 -2.75 -19.28
N ASP A 66 -8.29 -3.06 -20.25
CA ASP A 66 -9.34 -2.15 -20.71
C ASP A 66 -10.46 -2.00 -19.69
N TYR A 67 -10.82 -3.07 -18.99
CA TYR A 67 -11.70 -2.97 -17.83
C TYR A 67 -11.10 -2.05 -16.76
N TYR A 68 -9.83 -2.26 -16.41
CA TYR A 68 -9.16 -1.51 -15.35
C TYR A 68 -9.08 0.00 -15.65
N LYS A 69 -8.77 0.39 -16.90
CA LYS A 69 -8.78 1.80 -17.33
C LYS A 69 -10.14 2.48 -17.14
N ARG A 70 -11.24 1.72 -17.19
CA ARG A 70 -12.61 2.22 -16.95
C ARG A 70 -12.99 2.14 -15.47
N ASP A 71 -12.56 1.11 -14.78
CA ASP A 71 -12.93 0.84 -13.40
C ASP A 71 -12.23 1.77 -12.41
N VAL A 72 -10.93 2.02 -12.55
CA VAL A 72 -10.19 2.85 -11.59
C VAL A 72 -10.77 4.27 -11.48
N PRO A 73 -11.07 5.00 -12.57
CA PRO A 73 -11.74 6.30 -12.46
C PRO A 73 -13.17 6.21 -11.91
N ARG A 74 -13.88 5.10 -12.17
CA ARG A 74 -15.23 4.86 -11.60
C ARG A 74 -15.15 4.66 -10.09
N MET A 75 -14.18 3.87 -9.63
CA MET A 75 -13.94 3.62 -8.22
C MET A 75 -13.43 4.87 -7.49
N ALA A 76 -12.58 5.69 -8.12
CA ALA A 76 -12.21 7.00 -7.57
C ALA A 76 -13.44 7.88 -7.32
N ARG A 77 -14.39 7.97 -8.29
CA ARG A 77 -15.66 8.68 -8.09
C ARG A 77 -16.52 8.08 -6.99
N TRP A 78 -16.59 6.74 -6.90
CA TRP A 78 -17.32 6.05 -5.84
C TRP A 78 -16.76 6.35 -4.45
N PHE A 79 -15.43 6.37 -4.31
CA PHE A 79 -14.76 6.70 -3.06
C PHE A 79 -14.75 8.20 -2.75
N GLY A 80 -15.11 9.06 -3.70
CA GLY A 80 -15.06 10.52 -3.59
C GLY A 80 -13.64 11.07 -3.58
N LEU A 81 -12.71 10.40 -4.27
CA LEU A 81 -11.28 10.72 -4.23
C LEU A 81 -10.79 11.34 -5.55
N PRO A 82 -9.84 12.30 -5.49
CA PRO A 82 -9.16 12.76 -6.67
C PRO A 82 -8.35 11.63 -7.29
N PHE A 83 -8.32 11.57 -8.62
CA PHE A 83 -7.54 10.57 -9.34
C PHE A 83 -7.17 11.08 -10.73
N LYS A 84 -5.92 10.90 -11.11
CA LYS A 84 -5.38 11.23 -12.43
C LYS A 84 -4.74 10.00 -13.03
N SER A 85 -5.27 9.53 -14.15
CA SER A 85 -4.88 8.27 -14.80
C SER A 85 -3.44 8.22 -15.37
N GLY A 86 -2.67 9.32 -15.27
CA GLY A 86 -1.30 9.37 -15.77
C GLY A 86 -0.31 8.69 -14.82
N GLY A 87 0.74 8.05 -15.36
CA GLY A 87 1.86 7.54 -14.55
C GLY A 87 1.75 6.08 -14.08
N LEU A 88 0.58 5.42 -14.23
CA LEU A 88 0.36 4.05 -13.76
C LEU A 88 1.35 3.01 -14.33
N SER A 89 1.90 3.23 -15.53
CA SER A 89 2.82 2.28 -16.17
C SER A 89 4.28 2.43 -15.74
N ASN A 90 4.69 3.58 -15.20
CA ASN A 90 6.10 3.97 -15.10
C ASN A 90 6.63 4.01 -13.66
N PHE A 91 5.85 3.55 -12.69
CA PHE A 91 6.27 3.56 -11.29
C PHE A 91 6.91 2.24 -10.86
N ILE A 92 8.11 2.33 -10.29
CA ILE A 92 8.82 1.24 -9.63
C ILE A 92 8.75 1.47 -8.12
N SER A 93 7.79 0.81 -7.48
CA SER A 93 7.45 1.03 -6.06
C SER A 93 8.50 0.55 -5.06
N ALA A 94 9.54 -0.19 -5.49
CA ALA A 94 10.50 -0.81 -4.58
C ALA A 94 11.16 0.17 -3.61
N ASN A 95 11.61 1.35 -4.09
CA ASN A 95 12.22 2.34 -3.21
C ASN A 95 11.21 2.96 -2.23
N ALA A 96 9.96 3.17 -2.66
CA ALA A 96 8.90 3.65 -1.78
C ALA A 96 8.55 2.61 -0.70
N CYS A 97 8.44 1.32 -1.05
CA CYS A 97 8.19 0.25 -0.08
C CYS A 97 9.35 0.11 0.93
N ARG A 98 10.61 0.28 0.49
CA ARG A 98 11.77 0.30 1.39
C ARG A 98 11.73 1.49 2.35
N ALA A 99 11.47 2.69 1.83
CA ALA A 99 11.36 3.89 2.65
C ALA A 99 10.23 3.77 3.68
N PHE A 100 9.09 3.20 3.29
CA PHE A 100 7.98 2.93 4.22
C PHE A 100 8.45 2.14 5.44
N TRP A 101 9.15 1.02 5.25
CA TRP A 101 9.63 0.20 6.37
C TRP A 101 10.70 0.88 7.22
N LEU A 102 11.64 1.61 6.60
CA LEU A 102 12.62 2.38 7.36
C LEU A 102 11.97 3.45 8.24
N ILE A 103 10.90 4.09 7.74
CA ILE A 103 10.14 5.08 8.50
C ILE A 103 9.24 4.39 9.54
N ASP A 104 8.67 3.23 9.24
CA ASP A 104 7.82 2.47 10.17
C ASP A 104 8.60 1.97 11.39
N ASP A 105 9.83 1.51 11.18
CA ASP A 105 10.74 1.10 12.25
C ASP A 105 11.11 2.28 13.18
N LEU A 106 10.95 3.54 12.73
CA LEU A 106 11.17 4.77 13.50
C LEU A 106 9.87 5.31 14.14
N ASP A 107 8.84 5.51 13.32
CA ASP A 107 7.53 6.05 13.69
C ASP A 107 6.45 5.53 12.72
N PRO A 108 5.63 4.54 13.15
CA PRO A 108 4.54 4.00 12.33
C PRO A 108 3.48 5.03 11.92
N VAL A 109 3.28 6.10 12.70
CA VAL A 109 2.35 7.19 12.35
C VAL A 109 2.93 8.03 11.22
N LEU A 110 4.25 8.31 11.25
CA LEU A 110 4.95 8.95 10.15
C LEU A 110 4.95 8.08 8.89
N ALA A 111 5.10 6.76 9.02
CA ALA A 111 5.06 5.83 7.89
C ALA A 111 3.72 5.86 7.16
N LYS A 112 2.59 5.92 7.89
CA LYS A 112 1.26 6.10 7.29
C LYS A 112 1.12 7.45 6.58
N ARG A 113 1.68 8.52 7.13
CA ARG A 113 1.69 9.84 6.46
C ARG A 113 2.52 9.81 5.17
N PHE A 114 3.72 9.25 5.24
CA PHE A 114 4.58 9.03 4.08
C PHE A 114 3.86 8.20 3.00
N ALA A 115 3.18 7.12 3.39
CA ALA A 115 2.47 6.29 2.45
C ALA A 115 1.38 7.06 1.69
N ARG A 116 0.62 7.93 2.39
CA ARG A 116 -0.37 8.82 1.78
C ARG A 116 0.26 9.83 0.83
N GLU A 117 1.43 10.39 1.16
CA GLU A 117 2.15 11.30 0.25
C GLU A 117 2.62 10.58 -1.02
N ILE A 118 3.14 9.36 -0.92
CA ILE A 118 3.50 8.58 -2.12
C ILE A 118 2.26 8.31 -3.00
N PHE A 119 1.13 7.93 -2.39
CA PHE A 119 -0.12 7.75 -3.12
C PHE A 119 -0.61 9.04 -3.77
N GLU A 120 -0.47 10.20 -3.11
CA GLU A 120 -0.80 11.51 -3.64
C GLU A 120 0.07 11.85 -4.88
N TRP A 121 1.39 11.67 -4.79
CA TRP A 121 2.28 11.87 -5.95
C TRP A 121 1.91 10.97 -7.13
N HIS A 122 1.61 9.71 -6.85
CA HIS A 122 1.32 8.74 -7.90
C HIS A 122 -0.08 8.94 -8.50
N HIS A 123 -1.13 8.83 -7.68
CA HIS A 123 -2.50 8.68 -8.15
C HIS A 123 -3.26 10.00 -8.29
N VAL A 124 -2.79 11.08 -7.66
CA VAL A 124 -3.44 12.40 -7.73
C VAL A 124 -2.66 13.34 -8.65
N ARG A 125 -1.35 13.47 -8.44
CA ARG A 125 -0.48 14.36 -9.24
C ARG A 125 -0.10 13.75 -10.59
N ALA A 126 -0.15 12.42 -10.70
CA ALA A 126 0.34 11.65 -11.85
C ALA A 126 1.85 11.83 -12.10
N THR A 127 2.62 11.98 -11.02
CA THR A 127 4.07 12.18 -11.02
C THR A 127 4.72 11.25 -9.99
N PRO A 128 4.67 9.92 -10.18
CA PRO A 128 5.21 8.98 -9.20
C PRO A 128 6.72 9.20 -8.96
N PRO A 129 7.17 9.19 -7.70
CA PRO A 129 8.58 9.38 -7.38
C PRO A 129 9.37 8.09 -7.68
N ASN A 130 10.29 8.13 -8.64
CA ASN A 130 11.05 6.96 -9.08
C ASN A 130 12.52 6.99 -8.65
N THR A 131 13.06 8.14 -8.25
CA THR A 131 14.45 8.24 -7.78
C THR A 131 14.53 8.25 -6.25
N PRO A 132 15.64 7.81 -5.63
CA PRO A 132 15.82 7.90 -4.18
C PRO A 132 15.64 9.32 -3.62
N GLU A 133 16.05 10.34 -4.37
CA GLU A 133 15.93 11.75 -4.00
C GLU A 133 14.47 12.21 -3.98
N GLN A 134 13.66 11.77 -4.95
CA GLN A 134 12.23 12.05 -4.96
C GLN A 134 11.50 11.34 -3.80
N ILE A 135 11.95 10.13 -3.44
CA ILE A 135 11.42 9.40 -2.28
C ILE A 135 11.79 10.11 -0.97
N ALA A 136 13.03 10.60 -0.86
CA ALA A 136 13.45 11.41 0.28
C ALA A 136 12.68 12.73 0.38
N GLN A 137 12.40 13.38 -0.76
CA GLN A 137 11.56 14.58 -0.80
C GLN A 137 10.14 14.30 -0.28
N ALA A 138 9.53 13.18 -0.68
CA ALA A 138 8.21 12.78 -0.17
C ALA A 138 8.24 12.51 1.34
N ALA A 139 9.31 11.93 1.87
CA ALA A 139 9.49 11.75 3.31
C ALA A 139 9.66 13.09 4.06
N ALA A 140 10.42 14.02 3.49
CA ALA A 140 10.60 15.36 4.05
C ALA A 140 9.27 16.14 4.08
N ASN A 141 8.44 16.02 3.04
CA ASN A 141 7.12 16.68 2.98
C ASN A 141 6.19 16.28 4.14
N VAL A 142 6.37 15.10 4.72
CA VAL A 142 5.57 14.62 5.85
C VAL A 142 6.25 14.79 7.21
N GLY A 143 7.42 15.45 7.24
CA GLY A 143 8.11 15.86 8.45
C GLY A 143 9.27 14.95 8.89
N LEU A 144 9.77 14.04 8.03
CA LEU A 144 11.01 13.33 8.32
C LEU A 144 12.21 14.27 8.15
N ASP A 145 13.02 14.41 9.19
CA ASP A 145 14.29 15.14 9.11
C ASP A 145 15.37 14.24 8.50
N ALA A 146 16.05 14.72 7.46
CA ALA A 146 17.14 14.00 6.82
C ALA A 146 18.33 13.74 7.77
N ALA A 147 18.49 14.55 8.82
CA ALA A 147 19.47 14.31 9.87
C ALA A 147 19.13 13.08 10.74
N GLN A 148 17.84 12.73 10.84
CA GLN A 148 17.40 11.50 11.54
C GLN A 148 17.57 10.28 10.65
N LEU A 149 17.23 10.39 9.37
CA LEU A 149 17.30 9.30 8.41
C LEU A 149 17.45 9.82 6.98
N ASP A 150 18.63 9.62 6.39
CA ASP A 150 18.88 9.89 4.98
C ASP A 150 18.23 8.80 4.10
N ILE A 151 16.97 9.02 3.72
CA ILE A 151 16.20 8.12 2.88
C ILE A 151 16.85 7.89 1.51
N ALA A 152 17.45 8.93 0.91
CA ALA A 152 18.02 8.82 -0.44
C ALA A 152 19.17 7.80 -0.46
N ALA A 153 20.03 7.84 0.57
CA ALA A 153 21.09 6.85 0.74
C ALA A 153 20.55 5.49 1.21
N ALA A 154 19.65 5.48 2.20
CA ALA A 154 19.25 4.26 2.93
C ALA A 154 18.48 3.26 2.06
N VAL A 155 17.59 3.71 1.17
CA VAL A 155 16.75 2.82 0.34
C VAL A 155 17.53 1.98 -0.67
N GLN A 156 18.80 2.33 -0.93
CA GLN A 156 19.70 1.56 -1.79
C GLN A 156 20.56 0.54 -1.03
N GLN A 157 20.61 0.63 0.30
CA GLN A 157 21.45 -0.23 1.12
C GLN A 157 20.89 -1.64 1.26
N ALA A 158 21.79 -2.61 1.52
CA ALA A 158 21.43 -4.00 1.71
C ALA A 158 20.38 -4.23 2.82
N PRO A 159 20.43 -3.58 4.00
CA PRO A 159 19.42 -3.76 5.04
C PRO A 159 18.01 -3.37 4.59
N ALA A 160 17.84 -2.26 3.86
CA ALA A 160 16.53 -1.83 3.37
C ALA A 160 15.97 -2.80 2.31
N LYS A 161 16.84 -3.31 1.42
CA LYS A 161 16.48 -4.33 0.42
C LYS A 161 16.03 -5.62 1.09
N GLU A 162 16.76 -6.06 2.10
CA GLU A 162 16.47 -7.28 2.86
C GLU A 162 15.17 -7.15 3.66
N ARG A 163 14.95 -6.01 4.33
CA ARG A 163 13.70 -5.71 5.04
C ARG A 163 12.48 -5.85 4.12
N LEU A 164 12.53 -5.25 2.93
CA LEU A 164 11.44 -5.39 1.95
C LEU A 164 11.26 -6.84 1.46
N ARG A 165 12.35 -7.58 1.27
CA ARG A 165 12.29 -8.99 0.88
C ARG A 165 11.58 -9.82 1.94
N VAL A 166 11.99 -9.70 3.20
CA VAL A 166 11.37 -10.39 4.34
C VAL A 166 9.88 -10.08 4.45
N GLU A 167 9.49 -8.81 4.33
CA GLU A 167 8.08 -8.41 4.42
C GLU A 167 7.25 -8.87 3.21
N THR A 168 7.87 -8.95 2.03
CA THR A 168 7.22 -9.53 0.85
C THR A 168 7.05 -11.05 0.99
N ASP A 169 8.03 -11.76 1.54
CA ASP A 169 7.90 -13.18 1.85
C ASP A 169 6.86 -13.44 2.94
N ALA A 170 6.76 -12.57 3.95
CA ALA A 170 5.73 -12.63 4.97
C ALA A 170 4.32 -12.43 4.37
N ALA A 171 4.17 -11.52 3.39
CA ALA A 171 2.92 -11.38 2.64
C ALA A 171 2.54 -12.69 1.94
N VAL A 172 3.49 -13.30 1.22
CA VAL A 172 3.27 -14.58 0.51
C VAL A 172 2.93 -15.71 1.49
N ALA A 173 3.63 -15.80 2.63
CA ALA A 173 3.38 -16.79 3.66
C ALA A 173 1.98 -16.64 4.29
N ALA A 174 1.47 -15.42 4.37
CA ALA A 174 0.10 -15.11 4.79
C ALA A 174 -0.95 -15.32 3.68
N GLY A 175 -0.56 -15.83 2.50
CA GLY A 175 -1.44 -16.03 1.35
C GLY A 175 -1.75 -14.76 0.57
N VAL A 176 -1.09 -13.63 0.86
CA VAL A 176 -1.30 -12.36 0.17
C VAL A 176 -0.57 -12.36 -1.16
N TRP A 177 -1.32 -12.05 -2.23
CA TRP A 177 -0.81 -12.01 -3.59
C TRP A 177 -1.14 -10.71 -4.34
N GLY A 178 -2.00 -9.86 -3.76
CA GLY A 178 -2.49 -8.65 -4.41
C GLY A 178 -2.74 -7.51 -3.42
N THR A 179 -2.92 -6.31 -3.96
CA THR A 179 -3.15 -5.09 -3.16
C THR A 179 -4.44 -4.38 -3.60
N PRO A 180 -5.26 -3.91 -2.65
CA PRO A 180 -5.09 -4.04 -1.20
C PRO A 180 -5.56 -5.42 -0.70
N THR A 181 -4.96 -5.90 0.38
CA THR A 181 -5.46 -7.07 1.11
C THR A 181 -5.57 -6.72 2.60
N PHE A 182 -6.68 -7.10 3.22
CA PHE A 182 -6.93 -6.96 4.65
C PHE A 182 -6.91 -8.34 5.29
N VAL A 183 -6.25 -8.48 6.44
CA VAL A 183 -6.31 -9.69 7.26
C VAL A 183 -6.83 -9.32 8.64
N VAL A 184 -7.96 -9.92 9.03
CA VAL A 184 -8.65 -9.68 10.30
C VAL A 184 -8.77 -11.01 11.03
N ASP A 185 -8.04 -11.16 12.13
CA ASP A 185 -8.10 -12.37 12.98
C ASP A 185 -7.87 -13.67 12.18
N GLY A 186 -6.99 -13.61 11.17
CA GLY A 186 -6.67 -14.71 10.25
C GLY A 186 -7.51 -14.77 8.98
N GLU A 187 -8.63 -14.06 8.90
CA GLU A 187 -9.51 -14.03 7.73
C GLU A 187 -9.06 -12.98 6.71
N MET A 188 -9.01 -13.36 5.43
CA MET A 188 -8.43 -12.52 4.37
C MET A 188 -9.49 -11.94 3.43
N PHE A 189 -9.42 -10.62 3.19
CA PHE A 189 -10.26 -9.89 2.25
C PHE A 189 -9.40 -9.16 1.22
N TRP A 190 -9.49 -9.53 -0.06
CA TRP A 190 -8.73 -8.91 -1.14
C TRP A 190 -9.60 -7.96 -1.98
N GLY A 191 -9.18 -6.70 -2.10
CA GLY A 191 -9.84 -5.65 -2.90
C GLY A 191 -10.42 -4.51 -2.06
N ALA A 192 -10.32 -3.28 -2.58
CA ALA A 192 -10.85 -2.09 -1.89
C ALA A 192 -12.39 -2.11 -1.78
N ASP A 193 -13.05 -2.82 -2.69
CA ASP A 193 -14.48 -3.09 -2.67
C ASP A 193 -14.92 -4.03 -1.53
N ARG A 194 -13.98 -4.66 -0.82
CA ARG A 194 -14.24 -5.54 0.32
C ARG A 194 -14.28 -4.83 1.67
N LEU A 195 -14.04 -3.52 1.73
CA LEU A 195 -14.09 -2.77 2.99
C LEU A 195 -15.44 -2.95 3.72
N ASN A 196 -16.57 -3.01 2.99
CA ASN A 196 -17.88 -3.27 3.61
C ASN A 196 -17.97 -4.69 4.18
N LEU A 197 -17.33 -5.69 3.56
CA LEU A 197 -17.30 -7.04 4.12
C LEU A 197 -16.40 -7.13 5.34
N VAL A 198 -15.28 -6.37 5.35
CA VAL A 198 -14.43 -6.22 6.53
C VAL A 198 -15.22 -5.60 7.69
N ASP A 199 -16.01 -4.54 7.43
CA ASP A 199 -16.91 -3.92 8.42
C ASP A 199 -17.93 -4.92 8.96
N ASP A 200 -18.61 -5.65 8.07
CA ASP A 200 -19.55 -6.70 8.44
C ASP A 200 -18.91 -7.80 9.27
N TRP A 201 -17.66 -8.19 8.96
CA TRP A 201 -16.94 -9.27 9.65
C TRP A 201 -16.60 -8.85 11.08
N LEU A 202 -16.05 -7.64 11.23
CA LEU A 202 -15.73 -7.06 12.54
C LEU A 202 -16.98 -6.91 13.41
N ARG A 203 -18.09 -6.45 12.83
CA ARG A 203 -19.35 -6.26 13.56
C ARG A 203 -19.99 -7.55 14.05
N ARG A 204 -19.86 -8.64 13.28
CA ARG A 204 -20.50 -9.93 13.58
C ARG A 204 -19.59 -10.90 14.33
N GLY A 205 -18.28 -10.66 14.34
CA GLY A 205 -17.30 -11.59 14.89
C GLY A 205 -17.05 -12.81 14.00
N GLY A 206 -17.19 -12.63 12.68
CA GLY A 206 -17.17 -13.73 11.70
C GLY A 206 -18.56 -14.31 11.37
N TRP A 207 -18.60 -15.17 10.36
CA TRP A 207 -19.77 -15.96 9.96
C TRP A 207 -19.37 -17.26 9.26
#